data_AF-A0A376BKH2-F1
#
_entry.id   AF-A0A376BKH2-F1
#
_cell.length_a   1.000
_cell.length_b   1.000
_cell.length_c   1.000
_cell.angle_alpha   90.00
_cell.angle_beta   90.00
_cell.angle_gamma   90.00
#
_symmetry.space_group_name_H-M   'P 1'
#
loop_
_entity.id
_entity.type
_entity.pdbx_description
1 polymer ?
#
loop_
_entity_poly.entity_id
_entity_poly.type
_entity_poly.pdbx_seq_one_letter_code
_entity_poly.pdbx_strand_id
1 'polypeptide(L)'
;MQTIINIDTLPDHAQLTIAELETSAARNRKGITRLSGSQIRRLEAQGLFPKSRQITGTRAKFYVASEIRAWLADQTKGAES
;
A
#
# COMPACT_ATOMS: atom_id res chain seq x y z
N MET A 1 3.48 16.63 13.14
CA MET A 1 4.68 15.92 12.64
C MET A 1 4.23 14.94 11.57
N GLN A 2 4.75 15.08 10.36
CA GLN A 2 4.28 14.36 9.17
C GLN A 2 5.13 13.11 9.01
N THR A 3 4.56 11.93 9.27
CA THR A 3 5.31 10.66 9.15
C THR A 3 5.31 10.25 7.69
N ILE A 4 6.43 10.48 7.00
CA ILE A 4 6.67 9.97 5.65
C ILE A 4 7.11 8.52 5.81
N ILE A 5 6.28 7.56 5.41
CA ILE A 5 6.62 6.14 5.47
C ILE A 5 7.33 5.79 4.16
N ASN A 6 8.64 5.55 4.23
CA ASN A 6 9.41 5.12 3.07
C ASN A 6 9.44 3.59 3.01
N ILE A 7 8.77 3.02 2.01
CA ILE A 7 8.73 1.56 1.80
C ILE A 7 10.10 0.94 1.58
N ASP A 8 11.06 1.70 1.06
CA ASP A 8 12.43 1.22 0.82
C ASP A 8 13.20 0.95 2.12
N THR A 9 12.79 1.59 3.21
CA THR A 9 13.39 1.42 4.54
C THR A 9 12.74 0.31 5.37
N LEU A 10 11.65 -0.28 4.85
CA LEU A 10 10.92 -1.32 5.54
C LEU A 10 11.43 -2.71 5.15
N PRO A 11 11.48 -3.67 6.09
CA PRO A 11 11.82 -5.04 5.76
C PRO A 11 10.77 -5.64 4.81
N ASP A 12 11.19 -6.55 3.94
CA ASP A 12 10.32 -7.16 2.92
C ASP A 12 9.03 -7.78 3.51
N HIS A 13 9.12 -8.33 4.72
CA HIS A 13 7.99 -8.95 5.43
C HIS A 13 7.19 -7.97 6.31
N ALA A 14 7.48 -6.67 6.25
CA ALA A 14 6.73 -5.67 7.01
C ALA A 14 5.25 -5.71 6.63
N GLN A 15 4.40 -5.68 7.65
CA GLN A 15 2.95 -5.73 7.51
C GLN A 15 2.40 -4.31 7.56
N LEU A 16 1.84 -3.88 6.44
CA LEU A 16 1.32 -2.55 6.25
C LEU A 16 -0.19 -2.58 6.25
N THR A 17 -0.82 -1.66 6.98
CA THR A 17 -2.28 -1.50 6.88
C THR A 17 -2.64 -0.57 5.73
N ILE A 18 -3.91 -0.57 5.33
CA ILE A 18 -4.38 0.38 4.32
C ILE A 18 -4.12 1.85 4.70
N ALA A 19 -4.07 2.16 6.00
CA ALA A 19 -3.81 3.52 6.49
C ALA A 19 -2.35 3.97 6.25
N GLU A 20 -1.42 3.02 6.20
CA GLU A 20 0.00 3.26 5.89
C GLU A 20 0.23 3.33 4.37
N LEU A 21 -0.57 2.59 3.61
CA LEU A 21 -0.51 2.58 2.15
C LEU A 21 -1.20 3.80 1.53
N GLU A 22 -2.31 4.26 2.10
CA GLU A 22 -3.11 5.34 1.54
C GLU A 22 -2.43 6.70 1.71
N THR A 23 -2.40 7.48 0.63
CA THR A 23 -2.14 8.91 0.72
C THR A 23 -3.46 9.65 0.86
N SER A 24 -3.57 10.44 1.91
CA SER A 24 -4.74 11.27 2.17
C SER A 24 -4.30 12.69 2.48
N ALA A 25 -4.55 13.60 1.55
CA ALA A 25 -4.33 15.03 1.75
C ALA A 25 -5.19 15.57 2.91
N ALA A 26 -6.42 15.08 3.05
CA ALA A 26 -7.35 15.49 4.11
C ALA A 26 -6.87 15.13 5.53
N ARG A 27 -6.13 14.02 5.67
CA ARG A 27 -5.52 13.62 6.95
C ARG A 27 -4.05 14.02 7.07
N ASN A 28 -3.54 14.77 6.09
CA ASN A 28 -2.14 15.16 5.97
C ASN A 28 -1.16 13.97 6.08
N ARG A 29 -1.55 12.82 5.50
CA ARG A 29 -0.79 11.57 5.49
C ARG A 29 -0.28 11.30 4.09
N LYS A 30 1.03 11.11 3.99
CA LYS A 30 1.70 10.67 2.76
C LYS A 30 2.01 9.19 2.93
N GLY A 31 1.07 8.36 2.47
CA GLY A 31 1.24 6.92 2.49
C GLY A 31 2.26 6.48 1.45
N ILE A 32 2.57 5.19 1.49
CA ILE A 32 3.52 4.56 0.57
C ILE A 32 3.07 4.69 -0.89
N THR A 33 1.76 4.64 -1.14
CA THR A 33 1.20 4.78 -2.49
C THR A 33 0.60 6.17 -2.67
N ARG A 34 0.49 6.65 -3.92
CA ARG A 34 -0.21 7.90 -4.25
C ARG A 34 -1.75 7.76 -4.27
N LEU A 35 -2.25 6.60 -3.87
CA LEU A 35 -3.66 6.26 -3.96
C LEU A 35 -4.39 6.53 -2.65
N SER A 36 -5.66 6.88 -2.74
CA SER A 36 -6.56 6.92 -1.58
C SER A 36 -6.98 5.50 -1.16
N GLY A 37 -7.38 5.31 0.10
CA GLY A 37 -7.83 3.99 0.58
C GLY A 37 -8.99 3.40 -0.24
N SER A 38 -9.88 4.25 -0.78
CA SER A 38 -10.95 3.82 -1.69
C SER A 38 -10.42 3.28 -3.02
N GLN A 39 -9.39 3.91 -3.59
CA GLN A 39 -8.75 3.43 -4.82
C GLN A 39 -8.02 2.11 -4.59
N ILE A 40 -7.31 1.97 -3.46
CA ILE A 40 -6.63 0.73 -3.09
C ILE A 40 -7.63 -0.44 -3.04
N ARG A 41 -8.77 -0.27 -2.34
CA ARG A 41 -9.82 -1.29 -2.29
C ARG A 41 -10.40 -1.63 -3.66
N ARG A 42 -10.56 -0.64 -4.53
CA ARG A 42 -11.07 -0.84 -5.90
C ARG A 42 -10.09 -1.63 -6.75
N LEU A 43 -8.79 -1.28 -6.70
CA LEU A 43 -7.76 -2.00 -7.43
C LEU A 43 -7.57 -3.42 -6.90
N GLU A 44 -7.65 -3.62 -5.57
CA GLU A 44 -7.66 -4.95 -4.96
C GLU A 44 -8.83 -5.78 -5.51
N ALA A 45 -10.04 -5.22 -5.57
CA ALA A 45 -11.20 -5.89 -6.14
C ALA A 45 -11.05 -6.20 -7.64
N GLN A 46 -10.28 -5.41 -8.38
CA GLN A 46 -9.96 -5.63 -9.79
C GLN A 46 -8.80 -6.60 -10.02
N GLY A 47 -8.12 -7.04 -8.95
CA GLY A 47 -6.91 -7.86 -9.06
C GLY A 47 -5.67 -7.09 -9.54
N LEU A 48 -5.75 -5.76 -9.57
CA LEU A 48 -4.67 -4.85 -9.99
C LEU A 48 -3.81 -4.40 -8.82
N PHE A 49 -4.15 -4.75 -7.58
CA PHE A 49 -3.38 -4.43 -6.37
C PHE A 49 -3.04 -5.69 -5.59
N PRO A 50 -1.91 -5.72 -4.85
CA PRO A 50 -1.56 -6.84 -3.99
C PRO A 50 -2.69 -7.19 -3.02
N LYS A 51 -2.96 -8.50 -2.90
CA LYS A 51 -4.09 -8.98 -2.10
C LYS A 51 -3.80 -8.79 -0.62
N SER A 52 -4.75 -8.21 0.11
CA SER A 52 -4.62 -8.12 1.55
C SER A 52 -4.65 -9.49 2.21
N ARG A 53 -3.79 -9.68 3.20
CA ARG A 53 -3.74 -10.85 4.08
C ARG A 53 -4.41 -10.50 5.39
N GLN A 54 -5.36 -11.33 5.80
CA GLN A 54 -5.93 -11.24 7.13
C GLN A 54 -5.09 -12.13 8.06
N ILE A 55 -4.58 -11.56 9.14
CA ILE A 55 -3.84 -12.32 10.14
C ILE A 55 -4.84 -12.93 11.11
N THR A 56 -4.75 -14.24 11.30
CA THR A 56 -5.58 -14.99 12.24
C THR A 56 -5.58 -14.31 13.61
N GLY A 57 -6.75 -13.98 14.13
CA GLY A 57 -6.91 -13.26 15.41
C GLY A 57 -7.05 -11.75 15.30
N THR A 58 -6.89 -11.16 14.12
CA THR A 58 -7.14 -9.73 13.89
C THR A 58 -8.27 -9.49 12.88
N ARG A 59 -9.04 -8.43 13.11
CA ARG A 59 -10.02 -7.89 12.14
C ARG A 59 -9.35 -7.02 11.07
N ALA A 60 -8.05 -6.77 11.21
CA ALA A 60 -7.30 -5.91 10.31
C ALA A 60 -6.75 -6.69 9.12
N LYS A 61 -6.70 -6.00 7.99
CA LYS A 61 -6.12 -6.46 6.73
C LYS A 61 -4.73 -5.84 6.60
N PHE A 62 -3.76 -6.67 6.29
CA PHE A 62 -2.37 -6.28 6.14
C PHE A 62 -1.88 -6.60 4.74
N TYR A 63 -0.92 -5.82 4.27
CA TYR A 63 -0.25 -5.96 3.00
C TYR A 63 1.23 -6.16 3.26
N VAL A 64 1.87 -7.00 2.47
CA VAL A 64 3.31 -7.27 2.62
C VAL A 64 4.08 -6.19 1.87
N ALA A 65 5.05 -5.56 2.54
CA ALA A 65 5.85 -4.49 1.95
C ALA A 65 6.55 -4.92 0.66
N SER A 66 7.10 -6.13 0.57
CA SER A 66 7.73 -6.62 -0.67
C SER A 66 6.77 -6.66 -1.86
N GLU A 67 5.52 -7.09 -1.65
CA GLU A 67 4.49 -7.16 -2.70
C GLU A 67 4.10 -5.76 -3.17
N ILE A 68 3.95 -4.82 -2.22
CA ILE A 68 3.64 -3.41 -2.53
C ILE A 68 4.81 -2.75 -3.26
N ARG A 69 6.06 -3.03 -2.86
CA ARG A 69 7.25 -2.50 -3.52
C ARG A 69 7.34 -3.00 -4.97
N ALA A 70 7.15 -4.31 -5.18
CA ALA A 70 7.13 -4.90 -6.51
C ALA A 70 6.03 -4.29 -7.38
N TRP A 71 4.83 -4.11 -6.82
CA TRP A 71 3.72 -3.46 -7.50
C TRP A 71 4.00 -2.00 -7.85
N LEU A 72 4.59 -1.20 -6.94
CA LEU A 72 4.98 0.19 -7.22
C LEU A 72 6.04 0.28 -8.33
N ALA A 73 6.99 -0.66 -8.36
CA ALA A 73 7.96 -0.76 -9.42
C ALA A 73 7.31 -1.11 -10.77
N ASP A 74 6.32 -2.01 -10.76
CA ASP A 74 5.53 -2.40 -11.93
C ASP A 74 4.67 -1.24 -12.47
N GLN A 75 3.99 -0.49 -11.60
CA GLN A 75 3.23 0.71 -11.97
C GLN A 75 4.11 1.81 -12.59
N THR A 76 5.37 1.88 -12.17
CA THR A 76 6.34 2.83 -12.75
C THR A 76 6.75 2.38 -14.15
N LYS A 77 6.93 1.06 -14.36
CA LYS A 77 7.26 0.48 -15.67
C LYS A 77 6.09 0.49 -16.66
N GLY A 78 4.86 0.34 -16.18
CA GLY A 78 3.65 0.36 -17.01
C GLY A 78 3.26 1.75 -17.55
N ALA A 79 3.97 2.81 -17.17
CA ALA A 79 3.73 4.17 -17.65
C ALA A 79 4.59 4.56 -18.88
N GLU A 80 5.41 3.64 -19.40
CA GLU A 80 6.33 3.87 -20.53
C GLU A 80 5.95 3.06 -21.79
N SER A 81 4.67 2.93 -22.13
CA SER A 81 4.23 2.36 -23.42
C SER A 81 3.29 3.29 -24.18
#